data_AF-A0A640WAQ2-F1
#
_entry.id   AF-A0A640WAQ2-F1
#
_cell.length_a   1.000
_cell.length_b   1.000
_cell.length_c   1.000
_cell.angle_alpha   90.00
_cell.angle_beta   90.00
_cell.angle_gamma   90.00
#
_symmetry.space_group_name_H-M   'P 1'
#
loop_
_entity.id
_entity.type
_entity.pdbx_description
1 polymer ?
#
loop_
_entity_poly.entity_id
_entity_poly.type
_entity_poly.pdbx_seq_one_letter_code
_entity_poly.pdbx_strand_id
1 'polypeptide(L)'
;MDRKKFAIYAALVCAAMGAVVGYGVSKRNALLPAIAFIIGTVLIALGKRGVKEVIEDERTHRISEKVSRKIYQIFVTGAALIGTTLIALNKHIEVGYTLAFSACALLVLYLVLYSYYSRRAL
;
A
#
# COMPACT_ATOMS: atom_id res chain seq x y z
N MET A 1 -3.62 17.51 9.92
CA MET A 1 -3.20 17.76 8.51
C MET A 1 -4.43 17.67 7.63
N ASP A 2 -4.64 18.61 6.69
CA ASP A 2 -5.76 18.52 5.74
C ASP A 2 -5.70 17.22 4.92
N ARG A 3 -6.85 16.66 4.55
CA ARG A 3 -6.95 15.40 3.78
C ARG A 3 -6.10 15.43 2.49
N LYS A 4 -6.08 16.56 1.78
CA LYS A 4 -5.27 16.77 0.57
C LYS A 4 -3.77 16.76 0.88
N LYS A 5 -3.35 17.40 1.97
CA LYS A 5 -1.95 17.45 2.42
C LYS A 5 -1.48 16.07 2.91
N PHE A 6 -2.35 15.32 3.57
CA PHE A 6 -2.08 13.92 3.97
C PHE A 6 -1.93 13.00 2.76
N ALA A 7 -2.76 13.14 1.73
CA ALA A 7 -2.63 12.37 0.50
C ALA A 7 -1.27 12.61 -0.19
N ILE A 8 -0.83 13.86 -0.27
CA ILE A 8 0.48 14.22 -0.84
C ILE A 8 1.62 13.65 0.01
N TYR A 9 1.54 13.78 1.34
CA TYR A 9 2.53 13.21 2.26
C TYR A 9 2.64 11.68 2.11
N ALA A 10 1.51 10.98 2.11
CA ALA A 10 1.48 9.52 1.94
C ALA A 10 2.05 9.10 0.58
N ALA A 11 1.72 9.83 -0.50
CA ALA A 11 2.27 9.56 -1.83
C ALA A 11 3.79 9.73 -1.86
N LEU A 12 4.32 10.77 -1.20
CA LEU A 12 5.76 11.03 -1.12
C LEU A 12 6.50 9.94 -0.33
N VAL A 13 5.94 9.52 0.81
CA VAL A 13 6.48 8.40 1.60
C VAL A 13 6.45 7.09 0.81
N CYS A 14 5.37 6.80 0.08
CA CYS A 14 5.29 5.62 -0.77
C CYS A 14 6.31 5.64 -1.92
N ALA A 15 6.52 6.80 -2.56
CA ALA A 15 7.52 6.94 -3.62
C ALA A 15 8.94 6.71 -3.09
N ALA A 16 9.28 7.29 -1.94
CA ALA A 16 10.57 7.08 -1.28
C ALA A 16 10.76 5.59 -0.89
N MET A 17 9.73 4.96 -0.33
CA MET A 17 9.75 3.55 0.03
C MET A 17 9.98 2.65 -1.20
N GLY A 18 9.29 2.92 -2.31
CA GLY A 18 9.47 2.19 -3.56
C GLY A 18 10.89 2.29 -4.12
N ALA A 19 11.50 3.48 -4.07
CA ALA A 19 12.88 3.68 -4.51
C ALA A 19 13.89 2.89 -3.65
N VAL A 20 13.73 2.92 -2.33
CA VAL A 20 14.61 2.17 -1.40
C VAL A 20 14.44 0.67 -1.57
N VAL A 21 13.21 0.18 -1.75
CA VAL A 21 12.93 -1.23 -2.03
C VAL A 21 13.57 -1.66 -3.36
N GLY A 22 13.39 -0.88 -4.43
CA GLY A 22 14.01 -1.16 -5.73
C GLY A 22 15.54 -1.22 -5.66
N TYR A 23 16.15 -0.30 -4.92
CA TYR A 23 17.59 -0.30 -4.68
C TYR A 23 18.05 -1.53 -3.87
N GLY A 24 17.32 -1.89 -2.80
CA GLY A 24 17.60 -3.05 -1.97
C GLY A 24 17.52 -4.37 -2.74
N VAL A 25 16.54 -4.50 -3.64
CA VAL A 25 16.41 -5.65 -4.54
C VAL A 25 17.59 -5.73 -5.52
N SER A 26 18.01 -4.61 -6.12
CA SER A 26 19.18 -4.58 -7.02
C SER A 26 20.47 -5.03 -6.33
N LYS A 27 20.65 -4.70 -5.04
CA LYS A 27 21.80 -5.11 -4.22
C LYS A 27 21.69 -6.52 -3.65
N ARG A 28 20.64 -7.30 -3.98
CA ARG A 28 20.33 -8.64 -3.43
C ARG A 28 20.31 -8.68 -1.91
N ASN A 29 19.94 -7.59 -1.26
CA ASN A 29 19.90 -7.50 0.19
C ASN A 29 18.45 -7.43 0.67
N ALA A 30 17.91 -8.55 1.14
CA ALA A 30 16.52 -8.68 1.59
C ALA A 30 16.19 -7.87 2.86
N LEU A 31 17.20 -7.46 3.64
CA LEU A 31 17.00 -6.64 4.85
C LEU A 31 16.56 -5.21 4.52
N LEU A 32 17.05 -4.64 3.41
CA LEU A 32 16.76 -3.27 3.00
C LEU A 32 15.26 -3.05 2.67
N PRO A 33 14.61 -3.90 1.84
CA PRO A 33 13.18 -3.83 1.60
C PRO A 33 12.34 -3.97 2.87
N ALA A 34 12.71 -4.90 3.76
CA ALA A 34 11.97 -5.14 5.00
C ALA A 34 11.97 -3.92 5.93
N ILE A 35 13.14 -3.31 6.14
CA ILE A 35 13.27 -2.10 6.97
C ILE A 35 12.53 -0.92 6.35
N ALA A 36 12.62 -0.75 5.02
CA ALA A 36 11.91 0.31 4.30
C ALA A 36 10.39 0.19 4.46
N PHE A 37 9.85 -1.03 4.38
CA PHE A 37 8.42 -1.29 4.60
C PHE A 37 7.98 -0.95 6.03
N ILE A 38 8.76 -1.33 7.04
CA ILE A 38 8.44 -1.03 8.45
C ILE A 38 8.42 0.48 8.67
N ILE A 39 9.48 1.19 8.24
CA ILE A 39 9.59 2.64 8.41
C ILE A 39 8.48 3.37 7.64
N GLY A 40 8.22 3.00 6.39
CA GLY A 40 7.16 3.59 5.58
C GLY A 40 5.77 3.41 6.20
N THR A 41 5.48 2.21 6.71
CA THR A 41 4.21 1.92 7.39
C THR A 41 4.05 2.75 8.66
N VAL A 42 5.10 2.87 9.47
CA VAL A 42 5.09 3.67 10.71
C VAL A 42 4.91 5.15 10.42
N LEU A 43 5.62 5.70 9.42
CA LEU A 43 5.49 7.11 9.02
C LEU A 43 4.06 7.43 8.56
N ILE A 44 3.46 6.56 7.75
CA ILE A 44 2.07 6.71 7.30
C ILE A 44 1.11 6.64 8.50
N ALA A 45 1.32 5.71 9.43
CA ALA A 45 0.47 5.56 10.62
C ALA A 45 0.55 6.78 11.55
N LEU A 46 1.74 7.34 11.76
CA LEU A 46 1.95 8.56 12.55
C LEU A 46 1.31 9.77 11.87
N GLY A 47 1.47 9.93 10.56
CA GLY A 47 0.80 10.99 9.80
C GLY A 47 -0.72 10.89 9.88
N LYS A 48 -1.27 9.66 9.93
CA LYS A 48 -2.71 9.40 10.02
C LYS A 48 -3.30 9.78 11.38
N ARG A 49 -2.55 9.65 12.48
CA ARG A 49 -2.96 10.11 13.82
C ARG A 49 -3.21 11.63 13.88
N GLY A 50 -2.55 12.41 13.02
CA GLY A 50 -2.70 13.87 12.94
C GLY A 50 -3.84 14.37 12.04
N VAL A 51 -4.61 13.47 11.41
CA VAL A 51 -5.78 13.82 10.60
C VAL A 51 -7.03 13.50 11.41
N LYS A 52 -7.70 14.54 11.92
CA LYS A 52 -9.05 14.42 12.49
C LYS A 52 -9.96 13.87 11.37
N GLU A 53 -10.26 12.57 11.42
CA GLU A 53 -11.33 11.99 10.61
C GLU A 53 -12.62 12.65 11.09
N VAL A 54 -13.20 13.55 10.29
CA VAL A 54 -14.62 13.86 10.39
C VAL A 54 -15.33 12.60 9.93
N ILE A 55 -15.72 11.77 10.90
CA ILE A 55 -16.51 10.57 10.67
C ILE A 55 -17.94 11.06 10.46
N GLU A 56 -18.29 11.40 9.22
CA GLU A 56 -19.70 11.39 8.83
C GLU A 56 -20.19 9.94 8.85
N ASP A 57 -21.24 9.74 9.64
CA ASP A 57 -21.75 8.48 10.18
C ASP A 57 -22.75 7.86 9.18
N GLU A 58 -22.32 6.84 8.44
CA GLU A 58 -23.17 5.96 7.62
C GLU A 58 -22.77 4.49 7.89
N ARG A 59 -23.24 3.97 9.03
CA ARG A 59 -22.69 2.80 9.73
C ARG A 59 -22.76 1.45 9.00
N THR A 60 -23.70 1.23 8.08
CA THR A 60 -23.97 -0.15 7.61
C THR A 60 -23.27 -0.48 6.28
N HIS A 61 -23.23 0.44 5.31
CA HIS A 61 -22.50 0.23 4.04
C HIS A 61 -20.97 0.31 4.22
N ARG A 62 -20.49 1.10 5.18
CA ARG A 62 -19.04 1.26 5.42
C ARG A 62 -18.37 0.07 6.11
N ILE A 63 -19.06 -0.84 6.78
CA ILE A 63 -18.38 -1.97 7.45
C ILE A 63 -17.77 -2.90 6.41
N SER A 64 -18.53 -3.28 5.37
CA SER A 64 -18.01 -4.11 4.28
C SER A 64 -16.90 -3.39 3.51
N GLU A 65 -17.05 -2.08 3.26
CA GLU A 65 -16.03 -1.27 2.60
C GLU A 65 -14.74 -1.14 3.44
N LYS A 66 -14.87 -0.96 4.75
CA LYS A 66 -13.74 -0.83 5.70
C LYS A 66 -13.03 -2.15 5.88
N VAL A 67 -13.76 -3.27 5.95
CA VAL A 67 -13.20 -4.62 6.01
C VAL A 67 -12.49 -4.96 4.71
N SER A 68 -13.13 -4.75 3.56
CA SER A 68 -12.53 -4.98 2.23
C SER A 68 -11.25 -4.16 2.05
N ARG A 69 -11.25 -2.89 2.45
CA ARG A 69 -10.06 -2.02 2.42
C ARG A 69 -8.94 -2.50 3.34
N LYS A 70 -9.27 -3.03 4.52
CA LYS A 70 -8.29 -3.61 5.46
C LYS A 70 -7.72 -4.93 4.94
N ILE A 71 -8.55 -5.82 4.42
CA ILE A 71 -8.14 -7.08 3.79
C ILE A 71 -7.22 -6.79 2.61
N TYR A 72 -7.63 -5.87 1.75
CA TYR A 72 -6.84 -5.39 0.63
C TYR A 72 -5.46 -4.87 1.07
N GLN A 73 -5.41 -4.01 2.10
CA GLN A 73 -4.14 -3.52 2.63
C GLN A 73 -3.24 -4.65 3.14
N ILE A 74 -3.79 -5.60 3.89
CA ILE A 74 -3.02 -6.74 4.42
C ILE A 74 -2.51 -7.61 3.28
N PHE A 75 -3.35 -7.91 2.30
CA PHE A 75 -3.00 -8.75 1.16
C PHE A 75 -1.92 -8.10 0.29
N VAL A 76 -2.10 -6.83 -0.11
CA VAL A 76 -1.13 -6.11 -0.94
C VAL A 76 0.20 -5.92 -0.20
N THR A 77 0.17 -5.61 1.09
CA THR A 77 1.40 -5.48 1.90
C THR A 77 2.11 -6.83 2.02
N GLY A 78 1.36 -7.92 2.28
CA GLY A 78 1.90 -9.27 2.35
C GLY A 78 2.48 -9.75 1.03
N ALA A 79 1.75 -9.57 -0.08
CA ALA A 79 2.19 -9.93 -1.41
C ALA A 79 3.43 -9.12 -1.83
N ALA A 80 3.50 -7.84 -1.49
CA ALA A 80 4.68 -7.01 -1.77
C ALA A 80 5.90 -7.44 -0.92
N LEU A 81 5.72 -7.71 0.38
CA LEU A 81 6.79 -8.20 1.24
C LEU A 81 7.31 -9.56 0.79
N ILE A 82 6.42 -10.53 0.59
CA ILE A 82 6.76 -11.88 0.15
C ILE A 82 7.40 -11.82 -1.24
N GLY A 83 6.77 -11.11 -2.18
CA GLY A 83 7.28 -10.96 -3.54
C GLY A 83 8.68 -10.36 -3.60
N THR A 84 8.91 -9.23 -2.91
CA THR A 84 10.23 -8.58 -2.87
C THR A 84 11.29 -9.44 -2.16
N THR A 85 10.91 -10.17 -1.11
CA THR A 85 11.82 -11.07 -0.39
C THR A 85 12.22 -12.27 -1.26
N LEU A 86 11.28 -12.88 -1.99
CA LEU A 86 11.59 -13.96 -2.93
C LEU A 86 12.52 -13.50 -4.06
N ILE A 87 12.26 -12.32 -4.63
CA ILE A 87 13.13 -11.73 -5.67
C ILE A 87 14.53 -11.47 -5.09
N ALA A 88 14.64 -10.90 -3.89
CA ALA A 88 15.92 -10.60 -3.26
C ALA A 88 16.73 -11.86 -2.91
N LEU A 89 16.06 -12.94 -2.50
CA LEU A 89 16.69 -14.24 -2.21
C LEU A 89 17.04 -15.06 -3.47
N ASN A 90 16.71 -14.55 -4.66
CA ASN A 90 16.91 -15.22 -5.95
C ASN A 90 16.27 -16.63 -5.99
N LYS A 91 15.22 -16.85 -5.19
CA LYS A 91 14.53 -18.14 -5.04
C LYS A 91 13.10 -17.98 -5.53
N HIS A 92 12.70 -18.79 -6.52
CA HIS A 92 11.38 -18.69 -7.17
C HIS A 92 11.07 -17.26 -7.64
N ILE A 93 12.00 -16.68 -8.42
CA ILE A 93 11.94 -15.28 -8.89
C ILE A 93 10.65 -14.99 -9.66
N GLU A 94 10.17 -15.95 -10.46
CA GLU A 94 8.91 -15.85 -11.20
C GLU A 94 7.70 -15.69 -10.27
N VAL A 95 7.69 -16.43 -9.16
CA VAL A 95 6.65 -16.32 -8.12
C VAL A 95 6.73 -14.96 -7.42
N GLY A 96 7.95 -14.47 -7.19
CA GLY A 96 8.18 -13.14 -6.62
C GLY A 96 7.65 -12.02 -7.52
N TYR A 97 7.93 -12.07 -8.83
CA TYR A 97 7.43 -11.09 -9.79
C TYR A 97 5.92 -11.16 -9.96
N THR A 98 5.33 -12.36 -10.05
CA THR A 98 3.87 -12.51 -10.16
C THR A 98 3.14 -11.95 -8.93
N LEU A 99 3.68 -12.15 -7.72
CA LEU A 99 3.16 -11.53 -6.50
C LEU A 99 3.27 -10.00 -6.52
N ALA A 100 4.41 -9.45 -6.94
CA ALA A 100 4.59 -8.00 -7.05
C ALA A 100 3.65 -7.38 -8.11
N PHE A 101 3.54 -8.01 -9.28
CA PHE A 101 2.66 -7.53 -10.36
C PHE A 101 1.19 -7.65 -10.00
N SER A 102 0.77 -8.73 -9.33
CA SER A 102 -0.62 -8.88 -8.86
C SER A 102 -0.97 -7.83 -7.81
N ALA A 103 -0.06 -7.50 -6.88
CA ALA A 103 -0.25 -6.42 -5.92
C ALA A 103 -0.45 -5.05 -6.63
N CYS A 104 0.34 -4.75 -7.65
CA CYS A 104 0.18 -3.55 -8.47
C CYS A 104 -1.13 -3.55 -9.27
N ALA A 105 -1.49 -4.68 -9.89
CA ALA A 105 -2.74 -4.81 -10.66
C ALA A 105 -3.96 -4.60 -9.77
N LEU A 106 -3.95 -5.14 -8.55
CA LEU A 106 -5.00 -4.92 -7.55
C LEU A 106 -5.10 -3.45 -7.12
N LEU A 107 -3.98 -2.71 -7.05
CA LEU A 107 -3.97 -1.25 -6.83
C LEU A 107 -4.67 -0.48 -7.95
N VAL A 108 -4.32 -0.79 -9.20
CA VAL A 108 -4.97 -0.15 -10.34
C VAL A 108 -6.46 -0.47 -10.36
N LEU A 109 -6.84 -1.73 -10.16
CA LEU A 109 -8.23 -2.15 -10.11
C LEU A 109 -9.00 -1.43 -8.99
N TYR A 110 -8.40 -1.34 -7.80
CA TYR A 110 -8.99 -0.61 -6.67
C TYR A 110 -9.25 0.86 -7.01
N LEU A 111 -8.29 1.55 -7.63
CA LEU A 111 -8.43 2.96 -8.02
C LEU A 111 -9.49 3.16 -9.11
N VAL A 112 -9.55 2.26 -10.10
CA VAL A 112 -10.55 2.29 -11.18
C VAL A 112 -11.95 2.13 -10.59
N LEU A 113 -12.16 1.11 -9.76
CA LEU A 113 -13.45 0.87 -9.12
C LEU A 113 -13.83 2.03 -8.20
N TYR A 114 -12.89 2.54 -7.39
CA TYR A 114 -13.13 3.69 -6.53
C TYR A 114 -13.56 4.92 -7.33
N SER A 115 -12.87 5.23 -8.44
CA SER A 115 -13.25 6.33 -9.33
C SER A 115 -14.63 6.11 -9.97
N TYR A 116 -14.93 4.89 -10.40
CA TYR A 116 -16.21 4.57 -11.03
C TYR A 116 -17.39 4.74 -10.06
N TYR A 117 -17.29 4.19 -8.86
CA TYR A 117 -18.34 4.33 -7.84
C TYR A 117 -18.42 5.75 -7.28
N SER A 118 -17.28 6.44 -7.11
CA SER A 118 -17.28 7.84 -6.64
C SER A 118 -17.92 8.81 -7.64
N ARG A 119 -17.85 8.54 -8.95
CA ARG A 119 -18.52 9.36 -9.97
C ARG A 119 -20.01 9.08 -10.09
N ARG A 120 -20.48 7.89 -9.69
CA ARG A 120 -21.90 7.52 -9.70
C ARG A 120 -22.65 7.89 -8.42
N ALA A 121 -21.93 8.20 -7.35
CA ALA A 121 -22.50 8.64 -6.08
C ALA A 121 -22.75 10.18 -6.01
N LEU A 122 -22.55 10.88 -7.13
CA LEU A 122 -22.74 12.32 -7.33
C LEU A 122 -23.87 12.54 -8.34
#